data_AF-F2DT14-F1
#
_entry.id   AF-F2DT14-F1
#
_cell.length_a   1.000
_cell.length_b   1.000
_cell.length_c   1.000
_cell.angle_alpha   90.00
_cell.angle_beta   90.00
_cell.angle_gamma   90.00
#
_symmetry.space_group_name_H-M   'P 1'
#
loop_
_entity.id
_entity.type
_entity.pdbx_description
1 polymer ?
#
loop_
_entity_poly.entity_id
_entity_poly.type
_entity_poly.pdbx_seq_one_letter_code
_entity_poly.pdbx_strand_id
1 'polypeptide(L)'
;MKGTKLAAILILEAVLVMGILSHVKAEVSFPKCCNSCRSFSGAAFCDDVLPKCPPDCAWCRVVQVRPVKTFRCADGKTADGSCQPCKKQ
;
A
#
# COMPACT_ATOMS: atom_id res chain seq x y z
N MET A 1 9.95 42.12 21.68
CA MET A 1 10.20 41.34 20.44
C MET A 1 10.76 39.94 20.72
N LYS A 2 10.17 39.14 21.64
CA LYS A 2 10.60 37.76 21.94
C LYS A 2 9.54 36.70 21.57
N GLY A 3 8.25 37.02 21.69
CA GLY A 3 7.16 36.10 21.33
C GLY A 3 6.92 35.91 19.83
N THR A 4 7.23 36.92 19.01
CA THR A 4 6.94 36.90 17.56
C THR A 4 7.80 35.88 16.79
N LYS A 5 9.01 35.60 17.27
CA LYS A 5 9.91 34.61 16.64
C LYS A 5 9.49 33.17 16.95
N LEU A 6 9.00 32.92 18.16
CA LEU A 6 8.51 31.60 18.58
C LEU A 6 7.24 31.20 17.80
N ALA A 7 6.32 32.15 17.61
CA ALA A 7 5.11 31.91 16.82
C ALA A 7 5.44 31.57 15.35
N ALA A 8 6.41 32.27 14.75
CA ALA A 8 6.83 32.01 13.37
C ALA A 8 7.47 30.62 13.19
N ILE A 9 8.27 30.16 14.17
CA ILE A 9 8.88 28.82 14.13
C ILE A 9 7.80 27.74 14.23
N LEU A 10 6.83 27.89 15.14
CA LEU A 10 5.75 26.91 15.31
C LEU A 10 4.85 26.81 14.05
N ILE A 11 4.60 27.93 13.36
CA ILE A 11 3.85 27.93 12.10
C ILE A 11 4.64 27.22 10.99
N LEU A 12 5.96 27.41 10.94
CA LEU A 12 6.81 26.79 9.92
C LEU A 12 6.88 25.27 10.08
N GLU A 13 7.00 24.78 11.32
CA GLU A 13 6.97 23.35 11.65
C GLU A 13 5.63 22.70 11.24
N ALA A 14 4.50 23.38 11.48
CA ALA A 14 3.18 22.86 11.12
C ALA A 14 2.99 22.72 9.60
N VAL A 15 3.54 23.64 8.80
CA VAL A 15 3.50 23.57 7.33
C VAL A 15 4.41 22.45 6.81
N LEU A 16 5.59 22.28 7.41
CA LEU A 16 6.51 21.19 7.07
C LEU A 16 5.87 19.81 7.33
N VAL A 17 5.13 19.63 8.42
CA VAL A 17 4.47 18.35 8.74
C VAL A 17 3.31 18.04 7.78
N MET A 18 2.50 19.03 7.37
CA MET A 18 1.44 18.80 6.39
C MET A 18 1.97 18.47 4.98
N GLY A 19 3.14 18.99 4.61
CA GLY A 19 3.76 18.72 3.31
C GLY A 19 4.18 17.26 3.11
N ILE A 20 4.51 16.54 4.19
CA ILE A 20 5.06 15.16 4.09
C ILE A 20 3.96 14.10 3.89
N LEU A 21 2.71 14.42 4.23
CA LEU A 21 1.59 13.49 4.14
C LEU A 21 0.96 13.42 2.75
N SER A 22 1.27 14.36 1.84
CA SER A 22 0.64 14.41 0.51
C SER A 22 1.25 13.44 -0.51
N HIS A 23 2.39 12.80 -0.21
CA HIS A 23 3.08 11.88 -1.13
C HIS A 23 2.99 10.40 -0.80
N VAL A 24 2.22 10.00 0.23
CA VAL A 24 1.73 8.62 0.33
C VAL A 24 0.53 8.44 -0.59
N LYS A 25 0.77 8.61 -1.88
CA LYS A 25 -0.14 8.13 -2.92
C LYS A 25 -0.03 6.61 -2.93
N ALA A 26 -0.78 5.97 -2.03
CA ALA A 26 -1.01 4.52 -1.99
C ALA A 26 -1.92 4.06 -3.17
N GLU A 27 -1.70 4.64 -4.35
CA GLU A 27 -2.31 4.26 -5.61
C GLU A 27 -1.12 3.71 -6.42
N VAL A 28 -0.96 2.44 -6.80
CA VAL A 28 -1.91 1.40 -7.15
C VAL A 28 -1.15 0.05 -7.10
N SER A 29 -0.76 -0.43 -5.92
CA SER A 29 0.06 -1.66 -5.84
C SER A 29 -0.76 -2.95 -5.66
N PHE A 30 -2.07 -2.81 -5.41
CA PHE A 30 -2.99 -3.93 -5.22
C PHE A 30 -3.42 -4.52 -6.58
N PRO A 31 -3.43 -5.85 -6.76
CA PRO A 31 -3.87 -6.46 -8.01
C PRO A 31 -5.32 -6.06 -8.35
N LYS A 32 -5.63 -5.95 -9.66
CA LYS A 32 -6.96 -5.52 -10.16
C LYS A 32 -8.13 -6.35 -9.61
N CYS A 33 -7.86 -7.60 -9.27
CA CYS A 33 -8.78 -8.51 -8.60
C CYS A 33 -7.96 -9.43 -7.68
N CYS A 34 -8.63 -10.04 -6.71
CA CYS A 34 -8.03 -10.98 -5.77
C CYS A 34 -9.07 -11.99 -5.30
N ASN A 35 -8.77 -13.29 -5.41
CA ASN A 35 -9.66 -14.35 -4.93
C ASN A 35 -9.45 -14.64 -3.44
N SER A 36 -8.21 -14.52 -2.96
CA SER A 36 -7.81 -14.81 -1.58
C SER A 36 -7.54 -13.51 -0.84
N CYS A 37 -8.61 -12.87 -0.37
CA CYS A 37 -8.54 -11.61 0.36
C CYS A 37 -8.36 -11.84 1.85
N ARG A 38 -7.40 -11.14 2.46
CA ARG A 38 -7.21 -11.09 3.91
C ARG A 38 -7.27 -9.65 4.40
N SER A 39 -8.14 -9.35 5.36
CA SER A 39 -8.19 -8.04 5.99
C SER A 39 -7.61 -8.07 7.40
N PHE A 40 -6.79 -7.08 7.74
CA PHE A 40 -6.22 -6.91 9.08
C PHE A 40 -6.03 -5.43 9.40
N SER A 41 -6.53 -4.98 10.56
CA SER A 41 -6.35 -3.61 11.05
C SER A 41 -6.78 -2.51 10.06
N GLY A 42 -7.89 -2.71 9.32
CA GLY A 42 -8.38 -1.76 8.33
C GLY A 42 -7.66 -1.78 6.97
N ALA A 43 -6.65 -2.63 6.81
CA ALA A 43 -5.99 -2.91 5.54
C ALA A 43 -6.47 -4.24 4.94
N ALA A 44 -6.55 -4.31 3.62
CA ALA A 44 -6.80 -5.50 2.81
C ALA A 44 -5.52 -5.89 2.08
N PHE A 45 -5.22 -7.19 2.11
CA PHE A 45 -4.08 -7.85 1.50
C PHE A 45 -4.57 -8.90 0.52
N CYS A 46 -3.85 -9.08 -0.59
CA CYS A 46 -4.13 -10.14 -1.55
C CYS A 46 -3.16 -11.30 -1.37
N ASP A 47 -3.68 -12.46 -0.99
CA ASP A 47 -2.91 -13.68 -0.78
C ASP A 47 -2.83 -14.58 -2.03
N ASP A 48 -3.32 -14.11 -3.18
CA ASP A 48 -3.23 -14.85 -4.44
C ASP A 48 -1.77 -15.09 -4.86
N VAL A 49 -1.54 -16.34 -5.26
CA VAL A 49 -0.26 -16.78 -5.80
C VAL A 49 -0.26 -16.55 -7.31
N LEU A 50 0.69 -15.73 -7.76
CA LEU A 50 0.85 -15.31 -9.13
C LEU A 50 2.13 -15.90 -9.72
N PRO A 51 2.18 -16.15 -11.04
CA PRO A 51 3.42 -16.56 -11.71
C PRO A 51 4.47 -15.42 -11.74
N LYS A 52 4.04 -14.17 -11.55
CA LYS A 52 4.88 -12.97 -11.50
C LYS A 52 4.18 -11.92 -10.63
N CYS A 53 4.94 -11.11 -9.89
CA CYS A 53 4.37 -9.95 -9.20
C CYS A 53 3.92 -8.85 -10.18
N PRO A 54 2.83 -8.14 -9.86
CA PRO A 54 2.44 -6.93 -10.57
C PRO A 54 3.62 -5.92 -10.59
N PRO A 55 3.78 -5.14 -11.67
CA PRO A 55 4.85 -4.15 -11.77
C PRO A 55 4.75 -3.09 -10.66
N ASP A 56 3.54 -2.80 -10.22
CA ASP A 56 3.27 -1.80 -9.19
C ASP A 56 3.37 -2.36 -7.77
N CYS A 57 3.66 -3.65 -7.61
CA CYS A 57 3.82 -4.27 -6.30
C CYS A 57 5.19 -3.91 -5.69
N ALA A 58 5.19 -3.12 -4.62
CA ALA A 58 6.38 -2.70 -3.89
C ALA A 58 7.00 -3.88 -3.11
N TRP A 59 6.17 -4.71 -2.46
CA TRP A 59 6.63 -5.84 -1.65
C TRP A 59 6.29 -7.19 -2.30
N CYS A 60 7.09 -7.58 -3.28
CA CYS A 60 6.98 -8.89 -3.93
C CYS A 60 7.69 -10.01 -3.15
N ARG A 61 6.95 -11.04 -2.72
CA ARG A 61 7.50 -12.21 -2.01
C ARG A 61 7.47 -13.45 -2.91
N VAL A 62 8.54 -14.25 -2.86
CA VAL A 62 8.54 -15.59 -3.47
C VAL A 62 7.79 -16.54 -2.54
N VAL A 63 6.80 -17.27 -3.06
CA VAL A 63 6.00 -18.24 -2.31
C VAL A 63 6.56 -19.65 -2.48
N GLN A 64 6.90 -20.02 -3.71
CA GLN A 64 7.44 -21.32 -4.04
C GLN A 64 8.55 -21.17 -5.08
N VAL A 65 9.58 -22.02 -4.99
CA VAL A 65 10.73 -22.00 -5.91
C VAL A 65 10.69 -23.19 -6.89
N ARG A 66 10.05 -24.32 -6.52
CA ARG A 66 9.93 -25.54 -7.33
C ARG A 66 8.55 -26.18 -7.16
N PRO A 67 7.92 -26.75 -8.20
CA PRO A 67 8.46 -26.95 -9.56
C PRO A 67 8.43 -25.67 -10.42
N VAL A 68 7.53 -24.73 -10.14
CA VAL A 68 7.45 -23.43 -10.79
C VAL A 68 7.62 -22.34 -9.75
N LYS A 69 8.43 -21.32 -10.06
CA LYS A 69 8.62 -20.17 -9.18
C LYS A 69 7.34 -19.33 -9.16
N THR A 70 6.77 -19.13 -7.98
CA THR A 70 5.55 -18.35 -7.79
C THR A 70 5.77 -17.24 -6.78
N PHE A 71 4.93 -16.22 -6.87
CA PHE A 71 5.09 -14.97 -6.14
C PHE A 71 3.76 -14.53 -5.53
N ARG A 72 3.84 -13.70 -4.50
CA ARG A 72 2.69 -13.05 -3.87
C ARG A 72 3.04 -11.60 -3.58
N CYS A 73 2.12 -10.69 -3.87
CA CYS A 73 2.26 -9.31 -3.47
C CYS A 73 1.85 -9.15 -1.99
N ALA A 74 2.71 -8.53 -1.17
CA ALA A 74 2.46 -8.31 0.25
C ALA A 74 1.96 -6.89 0.56
N ASP A 75 1.64 -6.10 -0.48
CA ASP A 75 1.15 -4.75 -0.32
C ASP A 75 -0.29 -4.75 0.23
N GLY A 76 -0.52 -3.85 1.19
CA GLY A 76 -1.84 -3.60 1.76
C GLY A 76 -2.48 -2.38 1.12
N LYS A 77 -3.81 -2.41 0.97
CA LYS A 77 -4.64 -1.25 0.61
C LYS A 77 -5.68 -1.02 1.71
N THR A 78 -6.24 0.18 1.86
CA THR A 78 -7.41 0.34 2.74
C THR A 78 -8.55 -0.58 2.33
N ALA A 79 -9.28 -1.12 3.32
CA ALA A 79 -10.36 -2.08 3.13
C ALA A 79 -11.65 -1.47 2.54
N ASP A 80 -11.54 -0.49 1.62
CA ASP A 80 -12.66 0.22 0.99
C ASP A 80 -13.32 -0.59 -0.15
N GLY A 81 -13.43 -1.91 0.00
CA GLY A 81 -14.04 -2.79 -1.02
C GLY A 81 -13.16 -3.06 -2.26
N SER A 82 -11.86 -2.77 -2.18
CA SER A 82 -10.91 -2.98 -3.29
C SER A 82 -10.55 -4.44 -3.55
N CYS A 83 -10.91 -5.35 -2.65
CA CYS A 83 -10.63 -6.77 -2.78
C CYS A 83 -11.81 -7.47 -3.46
N GLN A 84 -11.88 -7.35 -4.78
CA GLN A 84 -12.93 -7.97 -5.59
C GLN A 84 -12.45 -9.30 -6.19
N PRO A 85 -13.29 -10.34 -6.22
CA PRO A 85 -12.91 -11.63 -6.80
C PRO A 85 -12.57 -11.49 -8.29
N CYS A 86 -11.59 -12.26 -8.76
CA CYS A 86 -11.28 -12.32 -10.18
C CYS A 86 -12.41 -13.04 -10.91
N LYS A 87 -12.98 -12.41 -11.94
CA LYS A 87 -13.87 -13.14 -12.86
C LYS A 87 -13.06 -14.30 -13.45
N LYS A 88 -13.60 -15.52 -13.35
CA LYS A 88 -13.06 -16.66 -14.10
C LYS A 88 -13.17 -16.30 -15.59
N GLN A 89 -12.03 -16.22 -16.28
CA GLN A 89 -11.99 -16.30 -17.74
C GLN A 89 -12.24 -17.75 -18.16
#